data_AF-A0AA38HTI7-F1
#
_entry.id   AF-A0AA38HTI7-F1
#
_cell.length_a   1.000
_cell.length_b   1.000
_cell.length_c   1.000
_cell.angle_alpha   90.00
_cell.angle_beta   90.00
_cell.angle_gamma   90.00
#
_symmetry.space_group_name_H-M   'P 1'
#
loop_
_entity.id
_entity.type
_entity.pdbx_description
1 polymer ?
#
loop_
_entity_poly.entity_id
_entity_poly.type
_entity_poly.pdbx_seq_one_letter_code
_entity_poly.pdbx_strand_id
1 'polypeptide(L)'
;MNIQKFLLTRRFELPAKLLSVPAVSVFQSCGMKHFPAPPTYDHVEIPERPKLRFVDKVPYYAPGIKAPKMQKKLRLMRGPETVHNFLIHKQYGIMALGGGRLKWQHFEMMRLAIGRKIDPQRMFAVWRVDSPWQPLTRKGQGQRMGGGKGAIDHYVTPIKAGRIIVEVGGKCEYKEVEGFLRDVAMKLPFQAMAVSQEIMDKEKKEEEWREKNNQNYYTMKYVMQNNLGGCQRWMSPFDFKFLGKYL
;
A
#
# COMPACT_ATOMS: atom_id res chain seq x y z
N MET A 1 -27.67 81.04 -47.91
CA MET A 1 -28.22 81.43 -46.59
C MET A 1 -27.86 80.34 -45.60
N ASN A 2 -26.98 80.69 -44.66
CA ASN A 2 -26.45 79.83 -43.62
C ASN A 2 -27.26 80.11 -42.34
N ILE A 3 -27.86 79.09 -41.72
CA ILE A 3 -28.31 79.17 -40.31
C ILE A 3 -27.98 77.84 -39.63
N GLN A 4 -26.97 77.92 -38.76
CA GLN A 4 -26.62 76.93 -37.74
C GLN A 4 -27.71 76.81 -36.67
N LYS A 5 -27.84 75.62 -36.05
CA LYS A 5 -28.02 75.43 -34.59
C LYS A 5 -28.03 73.91 -34.28
N PHE A 6 -26.98 73.38 -33.65
CA PHE A 6 -26.77 73.26 -32.20
C PHE A 6 -27.31 71.93 -31.64
N LEU A 7 -26.44 70.90 -31.60
CA LEU A 7 -26.56 69.80 -30.65
C LEU A 7 -25.18 69.53 -30.01
N LEU A 8 -25.14 69.88 -28.73
CA LEU A 8 -24.12 69.71 -27.71
C LEU A 8 -22.97 68.72 -27.98
N THR A 9 -21.76 69.27 -28.07
CA THR A 9 -20.52 68.59 -27.73
C THR A 9 -20.31 68.59 -26.21
N ARG A 10 -20.57 67.47 -25.54
CA ARG A 10 -19.82 67.10 -24.33
C ARG A 10 -18.98 65.88 -24.65
N ARG A 11 -17.75 66.12 -25.12
CA ARG A 11 -16.71 65.08 -25.11
C ARG A 11 -16.32 64.87 -23.64
N PHE A 12 -16.69 63.73 -23.08
CA PHE A 12 -16.01 63.21 -21.90
C PHE A 12 -14.62 62.78 -22.36
N GLU A 13 -13.61 63.59 -22.04
CA GLU A 13 -12.21 63.18 -22.17
C GLU A 13 -11.92 62.17 -21.05
N LEU A 14 -11.96 60.88 -21.36
CA LEU A 14 -11.34 59.88 -20.50
C LEU A 14 -9.82 60.06 -20.62
N PRO A 15 -9.08 60.29 -19.51
CA PRO A 15 -7.64 60.44 -19.59
C PRO A 15 -7.02 59.13 -20.11
N ALA A 16 -6.23 59.22 -21.18
CA ALA A 16 -5.54 58.10 -21.83
C ALA A 16 -4.47 57.39 -20.96
N LYS A 17 -4.53 57.55 -19.62
CA LYS A 17 -3.56 57.03 -18.66
C LYS A 17 -4.00 55.74 -17.94
N LEU A 18 -5.17 55.18 -18.24
CA LEU A 18 -5.67 53.95 -17.59
C LEU A 18 -5.56 52.68 -18.43
N LEU A 19 -4.89 52.71 -19.60
CA LEU A 19 -4.71 51.55 -20.47
C LEU A 19 -3.23 51.16 -20.70
N SER A 20 -2.31 51.51 -19.80
CA SER A 20 -0.99 50.85 -19.82
C SER A 20 -1.09 49.53 -19.07
N VAL A 21 -1.29 48.43 -19.80
CA VAL A 21 -1.02 47.08 -19.27
C VAL A 21 0.41 47.12 -18.72
N PRO A 22 0.66 46.80 -17.44
CA PRO A 22 2.02 46.75 -16.95
C PRO A 22 2.78 45.76 -17.83
N ALA A 23 3.85 46.24 -18.48
CA ALA A 23 4.74 45.41 -19.25
C ALA A 23 5.39 44.42 -18.28
N VAL A 24 4.77 43.26 -18.10
CA VAL A 24 5.38 42.13 -17.40
C VAL A 24 6.53 41.68 -18.28
N SER A 25 7.72 42.15 -17.97
CA SER A 25 8.95 41.61 -18.53
C SER A 25 9.10 40.19 -17.99
N VAL A 26 8.63 39.22 -18.78
CA VAL A 26 8.89 37.80 -18.52
C VAL A 26 10.38 37.59 -18.80
N PHE A 27 11.22 37.79 -17.78
CA PHE A 27 12.60 37.34 -17.84
C PHE A 27 12.59 35.82 -17.96
N GLN A 28 12.84 35.31 -19.17
CA GLN A 28 13.12 33.89 -19.37
C GLN A 28 14.46 33.57 -18.73
N SER A 29 14.45 33.21 -17.44
CA SER A 29 15.59 32.56 -16.81
C SER A 29 15.66 31.12 -17.31
N CYS A 30 16.23 30.92 -18.51
CA CYS A 30 16.69 29.60 -18.93
C CYS A 30 17.90 29.23 -18.05
N GLY A 31 17.65 28.73 -16.84
CA GLY A 31 18.69 28.11 -16.02
C GLY A 31 19.29 26.92 -16.77
N MET A 32 20.60 26.69 -16.62
CA MET A 32 21.24 25.49 -17.16
C MET A 32 20.54 24.26 -16.58
N LYS A 33 20.05 23.38 -17.46
CA LYS A 33 19.43 22.13 -17.02
C LYS A 33 20.48 21.27 -16.34
N HIS A 34 20.30 21.02 -15.04
CA HIS A 34 21.12 20.07 -14.31
C HIS A 34 20.57 18.66 -14.54
N PHE A 35 21.32 17.82 -15.25
CA PHE A 35 20.99 16.41 -15.45
C PHE A 35 21.85 15.58 -14.47
N PRO A 36 21.26 14.99 -13.43
CA PRO A 36 22.01 14.10 -12.55
C PRO A 36 22.47 12.88 -13.34
N ALA A 37 23.59 12.29 -12.92
CA ALA A 37 24.04 11.02 -13.47
C ALA A 37 22.96 9.94 -13.24
N PRO A 38 22.73 9.05 -14.21
CA PRO A 38 21.76 7.97 -14.06
C PRO A 38 22.19 7.01 -12.94
N PRO A 39 21.23 6.42 -12.21
CA PRO A 39 21.54 5.44 -11.16
C PRO A 39 22.17 4.18 -11.76
N THR A 40 23.20 3.67 -11.09
CA THR A 40 23.91 2.45 -11.48
C THR A 40 23.33 1.22 -10.75
N TYR A 41 23.17 0.10 -11.47
CA TYR A 41 22.53 -1.12 -10.96
C TYR A 41 23.47 -2.34 -10.92
N ASP A 42 24.78 -2.12 -10.86
CA ASP A 42 25.78 -3.19 -11.00
C ASP A 42 25.73 -4.22 -9.85
N HIS A 43 25.22 -3.81 -8.68
CA HIS A 43 25.04 -4.66 -7.51
C HIS A 43 23.81 -5.58 -7.59
N VAL A 44 22.96 -5.43 -8.63
CA VAL A 44 21.70 -6.16 -8.74
C VAL A 44 21.88 -7.36 -9.66
N GLU A 45 21.98 -8.53 -9.05
CA GLU A 45 21.98 -9.81 -9.76
C GLU A 45 20.55 -10.28 -10.05
N ILE A 46 20.29 -10.70 -11.28
CA ILE A 46 18.98 -11.18 -11.70
C ILE A 46 18.97 -12.72 -11.57
N PRO A 47 18.01 -13.30 -10.84
CA PRO A 47 17.94 -14.75 -10.69
C PRO A 47 17.55 -15.42 -12.01
N GLU A 48 17.94 -16.69 -12.18
CA GLU A 48 17.63 -17.50 -13.37
C GLU A 48 16.12 -17.53 -13.70
N ARG A 49 15.28 -17.50 -12.66
CA ARG A 49 13.81 -17.52 -12.78
C ARG A 49 13.24 -16.18 -12.28
N PRO A 50 13.15 -15.16 -13.14
CA PRO A 50 12.72 -13.83 -12.75
C PRO A 50 11.20 -13.71 -12.50
N LYS A 51 10.39 -14.59 -13.10
CA LYS A 51 8.92 -14.54 -12.98
C LYS A 51 8.44 -15.23 -11.71
N LEU A 52 7.35 -14.73 -11.15
CA LEU A 52 6.66 -15.36 -10.01
C LEU A 52 6.29 -16.82 -10.32
N ARG A 53 6.74 -17.73 -9.45
CA ARG A 53 6.34 -19.15 -9.50
C ARG A 53 4.83 -19.30 -9.34
N PHE A 54 4.29 -20.35 -9.95
CA PHE A 54 2.94 -20.80 -9.68
C PHE A 54 2.80 -21.21 -8.20
N VAL A 55 1.64 -20.94 -7.61
CA VAL A 55 1.34 -21.27 -6.21
C VAL A 55 0.24 -22.32 -6.21
N ASP A 56 0.45 -23.40 -5.47
CA ASP A 56 -0.55 -24.46 -5.40
C ASP A 56 -1.79 -24.03 -4.62
N LYS A 57 -2.96 -24.50 -5.05
CA LYS A 57 -4.25 -24.20 -4.42
C LYS A 57 -4.43 -24.93 -3.09
N VAL A 58 -3.85 -26.12 -2.99
CA VAL A 58 -3.99 -27.03 -1.86
C VAL A 58 -2.57 -27.42 -1.43
N PRO A 59 -2.25 -27.38 -0.13
CA PRO A 59 -0.96 -27.84 0.34
C PRO A 59 -0.81 -29.34 0.14
N TYR A 60 0.41 -29.78 -0.14
CA TYR A 60 0.71 -31.19 -0.31
C TYR A 60 0.64 -31.92 1.04
N TYR A 61 -0.11 -33.02 1.09
CA TYR A 61 -0.17 -33.94 2.22
C TYR A 61 0.29 -35.33 1.76
N ALA A 62 1.03 -36.03 2.63
CA ALA A 62 1.46 -37.40 2.32
C ALA A 62 0.25 -38.32 2.11
N PRO A 63 0.35 -39.31 1.20
CA PRO A 63 -0.72 -40.29 0.98
C PRO A 63 -1.19 -40.92 2.30
N GLY A 64 -2.51 -41.02 2.48
CA GLY A 64 -3.13 -41.58 3.69
C GLY A 64 -3.41 -40.58 4.82
N ILE A 65 -2.80 -39.38 4.80
CA ILE A 65 -3.09 -38.34 5.80
C ILE A 65 -4.28 -37.49 5.33
N LYS A 66 -5.37 -37.51 6.11
CA LYS A 66 -6.50 -36.59 5.88
C LYS A 66 -6.11 -35.17 6.30
N ALA A 67 -6.37 -34.20 5.43
CA ALA A 67 -6.10 -32.80 5.72
C ALA A 67 -6.78 -32.34 7.03
N PRO A 68 -6.02 -31.78 7.99
CA PRO A 68 -6.56 -31.46 9.31
C PRO A 68 -7.52 -30.25 9.25
N LYS A 69 -8.69 -30.36 9.88
CA LYS A 69 -9.66 -29.25 9.96
C LYS A 69 -9.28 -28.30 11.11
N MET A 70 -8.85 -27.07 10.82
CA MET A 70 -8.46 -26.09 11.84
C MET A 70 -9.59 -25.16 12.32
N GLN A 71 -9.58 -24.73 13.58
CA GLN A 71 -10.45 -23.64 14.05
C GLN A 71 -10.08 -22.34 13.32
N LYS A 72 -11.07 -21.47 13.07
CA LYS A 72 -10.85 -20.15 12.46
C LYS A 72 -10.14 -19.23 13.47
N LYS A 73 -8.80 -19.27 13.49
CA LYS A 73 -7.97 -18.42 14.37
C LYS A 73 -7.86 -17.00 13.79
N LEU A 74 -8.73 -16.08 14.22
CA LEU A 74 -8.73 -14.68 13.77
C LEU A 74 -7.48 -13.90 14.22
N ARG A 75 -6.86 -14.29 15.32
CA ARG A 75 -5.61 -13.69 15.84
C ARG A 75 -4.45 -13.69 14.83
N LEU A 76 -4.50 -14.54 13.80
CA LEU A 76 -3.44 -14.61 12.79
C LEU A 76 -3.41 -13.39 11.86
N MET A 77 -4.48 -12.61 11.83
CA MET A 77 -4.58 -11.38 11.01
C MET A 77 -4.52 -10.10 11.86
N ARG A 78 -4.63 -10.22 13.19
CA ARG A 78 -4.69 -9.08 14.11
C ARG A 78 -3.27 -8.61 14.48
N GLY A 79 -3.09 -7.29 14.51
CA GLY A 79 -1.85 -6.63 14.90
C GLY A 79 -0.81 -6.54 13.78
N PRO A 80 0.41 -6.06 14.11
CA PRO A 80 1.50 -5.91 13.16
C PRO A 80 2.18 -7.25 12.84
N GLU A 81 2.75 -7.32 11.64
CA GLU A 81 3.69 -8.34 11.21
C GLU A 81 5.06 -8.11 11.86
N THR A 82 5.62 -9.17 12.44
CA THR A 82 6.89 -9.11 13.17
C THR A 82 8.09 -9.57 12.37
N VAL A 83 7.90 -10.45 11.38
CA VAL A 83 9.02 -11.13 10.68
C VAL A 83 9.19 -10.60 9.26
N HIS A 84 8.14 -10.65 8.43
CA HIS A 84 8.25 -10.33 7.00
C HIS A 84 7.80 -8.90 6.70
N ASN A 85 8.33 -7.93 7.46
CA ASN A 85 7.97 -6.51 7.37
C ASN A 85 9.03 -5.62 6.68
N PHE A 86 10.14 -6.21 6.19
CA PHE A 86 11.21 -5.49 5.48
C PHE A 86 11.49 -6.10 4.10
N LEU A 87 11.92 -5.26 3.15
CA LEU A 87 12.35 -5.67 1.82
C LEU A 87 13.73 -6.34 1.92
N ILE A 88 13.89 -7.55 1.37
CA ILE A 88 15.15 -8.31 1.43
C ILE A 88 16.16 -7.71 0.45
N HIS A 89 15.71 -7.42 -0.77
CA HIS A 89 16.48 -6.83 -1.86
C HIS A 89 16.51 -5.29 -1.78
N LYS A 90 15.83 -4.69 -0.77
CA LYS A 90 15.81 -3.24 -0.51
C LYS A 90 15.42 -2.37 -1.71
N GLN A 91 14.56 -2.89 -2.58
CA GLN A 91 14.07 -2.17 -3.77
C GLN A 91 12.60 -1.86 -3.63
N TYR A 92 11.72 -2.71 -4.16
CA TYR A 92 10.29 -2.42 -4.28
C TYR A 92 9.41 -3.60 -3.85
N GLY A 93 8.16 -3.32 -3.48
CA GLY A 93 7.22 -4.38 -3.14
C GLY A 93 5.81 -3.89 -2.85
N ILE A 94 4.97 -4.82 -2.42
CA ILE A 94 3.60 -4.54 -1.95
C ILE A 94 3.53 -4.84 -0.46
N MET A 95 3.23 -3.82 0.34
CA MET A 95 3.02 -3.94 1.78
C MET A 95 1.52 -3.95 2.10
N ALA A 96 1.09 -4.87 2.97
CA ALA A 96 -0.25 -4.88 3.52
C ALA A 96 -0.38 -3.80 4.61
N LEU A 97 -1.36 -2.91 4.51
CA LEU A 97 -1.69 -1.94 5.56
C LEU A 97 -2.69 -2.52 6.57
N GLY A 98 -3.51 -3.49 6.14
CA GLY A 98 -4.50 -4.18 6.96
C GLY A 98 -4.30 -5.69 7.02
N GLY A 99 -4.92 -6.32 8.03
CA GLY A 99 -4.98 -7.78 8.14
C GLY A 99 -6.06 -8.39 7.26
N GLY A 100 -5.81 -9.59 6.72
CA GLY A 100 -6.80 -10.29 5.89
C GLY A 100 -6.38 -11.68 5.44
N ARG A 101 -7.18 -12.29 4.56
CA ARG A 101 -6.92 -13.63 4.00
C ARG A 101 -6.66 -13.55 2.51
N LEU A 102 -5.51 -14.07 2.08
CA LEU A 102 -5.24 -14.30 0.66
C LEU A 102 -5.75 -15.68 0.25
N LYS A 103 -6.70 -15.70 -0.69
CA LYS A 103 -7.15 -16.93 -1.36
C LYS A 103 -6.23 -17.22 -2.54
N TRP A 104 -6.23 -18.47 -3.01
CA TRP A 104 -5.47 -18.86 -4.20
C TRP A 104 -5.72 -17.97 -5.42
N GLN A 105 -6.97 -17.55 -5.65
CA GLN A 105 -7.32 -16.65 -6.77
C GLN A 105 -6.58 -15.30 -6.70
N HIS A 106 -6.28 -14.80 -5.50
CA HIS A 106 -5.53 -13.56 -5.34
C HIS A 106 -4.07 -13.75 -5.75
N PHE A 107 -3.46 -14.91 -5.43
CA PHE A 107 -2.12 -15.26 -5.91
C PHE A 107 -2.07 -15.32 -7.43
N GLU A 108 -3.06 -15.96 -8.06
CA GLU A 108 -3.09 -16.07 -9.51
C GLU A 108 -3.33 -14.71 -10.20
N MET A 109 -4.21 -13.88 -9.64
CA MET A 109 -4.41 -12.50 -10.09
C MET A 109 -3.12 -11.69 -10.04
N MET A 110 -2.40 -11.73 -8.91
CA MET A 110 -1.11 -11.04 -8.74
C MET A 110 -0.06 -11.57 -9.72
N ARG A 111 0.06 -12.89 -9.84
CA ARG A 111 1.01 -13.57 -10.73
C ARG A 111 0.83 -13.15 -12.19
N LEU A 112 -0.42 -13.13 -12.66
CA LEU A 112 -0.76 -12.73 -14.02
C LEU A 112 -0.56 -11.22 -14.24
N ALA A 113 -0.99 -10.38 -13.28
CA ALA A 113 -0.87 -8.93 -13.40
C ALA A 113 0.60 -8.48 -13.46
N ILE A 114 1.44 -9.00 -12.57
CA ILE A 114 2.88 -8.71 -12.54
C ILE A 114 3.58 -9.38 -13.73
N GLY A 115 3.26 -10.65 -14.00
CA GLY A 115 3.88 -11.41 -15.08
C GLY A 115 3.67 -10.85 -16.49
N ARG A 116 2.61 -10.04 -16.70
CA ARG A 116 2.36 -9.34 -17.96
C ARG A 116 3.18 -8.05 -18.14
N LYS A 117 3.59 -7.41 -17.04
CA LYS A 117 4.24 -6.11 -17.05
C LYS A 117 5.74 -6.16 -16.69
N ILE A 118 6.21 -7.29 -16.19
CA ILE A 118 7.61 -7.46 -15.79
C ILE A 118 8.49 -7.82 -16.99
N ASP A 119 9.62 -7.11 -17.12
CA ASP A 119 10.65 -7.40 -18.13
C ASP A 119 11.65 -8.44 -17.59
N PRO A 120 11.64 -9.70 -18.08
CA PRO A 120 12.41 -10.78 -17.46
C PRO A 120 13.94 -10.59 -17.48
N GLN A 121 14.44 -9.77 -18.40
CA GLN A 121 15.88 -9.49 -18.53
C GLN A 121 16.37 -8.39 -17.59
N ARG A 122 15.47 -7.55 -17.07
CA ARG A 122 15.80 -6.40 -16.21
C ARG A 122 15.26 -6.56 -14.80
N MET A 123 14.11 -7.20 -14.65
CA MET A 123 13.33 -7.27 -13.42
C MET A 123 13.06 -8.72 -13.02
N PHE A 124 12.90 -8.93 -11.72
CA PHE A 124 12.44 -10.18 -11.13
C PHE A 124 11.42 -9.92 -10.02
N ALA A 125 10.55 -10.89 -9.77
CA ALA A 125 9.53 -10.82 -8.74
C ALA A 125 9.53 -12.08 -7.89
N VAL A 126 9.43 -11.90 -6.57
CA VAL A 126 9.52 -12.96 -5.57
C VAL A 126 8.33 -12.93 -4.63
N TRP A 127 7.79 -14.11 -4.32
CA TRP A 127 6.79 -14.26 -3.27
C TRP A 127 7.42 -14.13 -1.89
N ARG A 128 6.87 -13.26 -1.04
CA ARG A 128 7.21 -13.14 0.38
C ARG A 128 6.18 -13.81 1.31
N VAL A 129 5.18 -14.44 0.70
CA VAL A 129 4.07 -15.10 1.37
C VAL A 129 4.02 -16.55 0.96
N ASP A 130 3.73 -17.41 1.93
CA ASP A 130 3.59 -18.84 1.73
C ASP A 130 2.33 -19.19 0.95
N SER A 131 2.37 -20.36 0.31
CA SER A 131 1.19 -20.93 -0.33
C SER A 131 0.03 -21.05 0.65
N PRO A 132 -1.23 -20.99 0.17
CA PRO A 132 -2.41 -21.19 1.00
C PRO A 132 -2.32 -22.47 1.85
N TRP A 133 -2.27 -22.30 3.18
CA TRP A 133 -2.08 -23.42 4.12
C TRP A 133 -3.21 -23.52 5.15
N GLN A 134 -3.90 -22.42 5.47
CA GLN A 134 -4.97 -22.43 6.46
C GLN A 134 -6.27 -22.97 5.83
N PRO A 135 -6.82 -24.11 6.30
CA PRO A 135 -8.06 -24.65 5.76
C PRO A 135 -9.28 -23.89 6.28
N LEU A 136 -10.16 -23.46 5.37
CA LEU A 136 -11.47 -22.91 5.69
C LEU A 136 -12.55 -23.93 5.43
N THR A 137 -13.30 -24.28 6.49
CA THR A 137 -14.43 -25.20 6.39
C THR A 137 -15.74 -24.47 6.13
N ARG A 138 -16.59 -25.05 5.28
CA ARG A 138 -17.95 -24.59 4.99
C ARG A 138 -18.93 -25.77 5.11
N LYS A 139 -20.11 -25.53 5.68
CA LYS A 139 -21.22 -26.50 5.65
C LYS A 139 -21.99 -26.36 4.35
N GLY A 140 -22.61 -27.45 3.90
CA GLY A 140 -23.51 -27.42 2.74
C GLY A 140 -24.63 -26.40 2.94
N GLN A 141 -25.04 -25.75 1.85
CA GLN A 141 -26.17 -24.81 1.88
C GLN A 141 -27.45 -25.57 2.26
N GLY A 142 -28.29 -24.97 3.11
CA GLY A 142 -29.55 -25.58 3.58
C GLY A 142 -29.43 -26.55 4.76
N GLN A 143 -28.22 -26.82 5.26
CA GLN A 143 -28.02 -27.69 6.43
C GLN A 143 -28.33 -26.98 7.75
N ARG A 144 -28.89 -27.71 8.71
CA ARG A 144 -29.18 -27.20 10.07
C ARG A 144 -27.89 -26.99 10.89
N MET A 145 -28.02 -26.24 11.99
CA MET A 145 -26.97 -26.13 13.00
C MET A 145 -26.74 -27.48 13.70
N GLY A 146 -25.53 -27.71 14.23
CA GLY A 146 -25.15 -29.03 14.79
C GLY A 146 -24.49 -29.99 13.78
N GLY A 147 -24.41 -31.29 14.05
CA GLY A 147 -23.88 -32.29 13.11
C GLY A 147 -22.37 -32.21 12.83
N GLY A 148 -21.61 -31.56 13.71
CA GLY A 148 -20.15 -31.46 13.60
C GLY A 148 -19.66 -30.42 12.58
N LYS A 149 -18.38 -30.52 12.22
CA LYS A 149 -17.66 -29.55 11.39
C LYS A 149 -17.70 -29.91 9.91
N GLY A 150 -18.05 -28.95 9.06
CA GLY A 150 -18.13 -29.11 7.61
C GLY A 150 -16.82 -29.54 6.93
N ALA A 151 -16.90 -29.83 5.63
CA ALA A 151 -15.74 -30.13 4.80
C ALA A 151 -14.87 -28.89 4.58
N ILE A 152 -13.61 -29.09 4.20
CA ILE A 152 -12.70 -28.00 3.80
C ILE A 152 -13.13 -27.54 2.41
N ASP A 153 -13.40 -26.25 2.26
CA ASP A 153 -13.85 -25.62 1.01
C ASP A 153 -12.64 -25.10 0.22
N HIS A 154 -11.79 -24.31 0.87
CA HIS A 154 -10.56 -23.79 0.28
C HIS A 154 -9.50 -23.49 1.33
N TYR A 155 -8.28 -23.25 0.88
CA TYR A 155 -7.15 -22.82 1.70
C TYR A 155 -6.90 -21.32 1.51
N VAL A 156 -6.39 -20.69 2.56
CA VAL A 156 -6.00 -19.28 2.56
C VAL A 156 -4.66 -19.08 3.28
N THR A 157 -4.02 -17.95 3.02
CA THR A 157 -2.89 -17.46 3.82
C THR A 157 -3.35 -16.24 4.62
N PRO A 158 -3.35 -16.30 5.97
CA PRO A 158 -3.63 -15.12 6.79
C PRO A 158 -2.45 -14.15 6.75
N ILE A 159 -2.75 -12.85 6.63
CA ILE A 159 -1.80 -11.75 6.53
C ILE A 159 -2.09 -10.74 7.63
N LYS A 160 -1.03 -10.20 8.22
CA LYS A 160 -1.07 -9.10 9.19
C LYS A 160 -0.67 -7.77 8.54
N ALA A 161 -1.01 -6.67 9.21
CA ALA A 161 -0.58 -5.34 8.80
C ALA A 161 0.96 -5.20 8.86
N GLY A 162 1.55 -4.51 7.89
CA GLY A 162 2.99 -4.37 7.72
C GLY A 162 3.68 -5.55 7.01
N ARG A 163 2.95 -6.59 6.61
CA ARG A 163 3.55 -7.72 5.88
C ARG A 163 3.79 -7.41 4.41
N ILE A 164 4.98 -7.74 3.92
CA ILE A 164 5.31 -7.66 2.49
C ILE A 164 4.80 -8.92 1.78
N ILE A 165 4.05 -8.73 0.70
CA ILE A 165 3.36 -9.81 -0.03
C ILE A 165 4.20 -10.29 -1.21
N VAL A 166 4.57 -9.34 -2.06
CA VAL A 166 5.39 -9.53 -3.24
C VAL A 166 6.52 -8.53 -3.18
N GLU A 167 7.69 -8.98 -3.58
CA GLU A 167 8.86 -8.15 -3.75
C GLU A 167 9.24 -8.14 -5.23
N VAL A 168 9.56 -6.95 -5.75
CA VAL A 168 10.03 -6.77 -7.12
C VAL A 168 11.39 -6.09 -7.05
N GLY A 169 12.34 -6.66 -7.77
CA GLY A 169 13.67 -6.12 -7.89
C GLY A 169 14.21 -6.18 -9.31
N GLY A 170 15.40 -5.64 -9.51
CA GLY A 170 16.07 -5.55 -10.80
C GLY A 170 16.67 -4.19 -11.11
N LYS A 171 17.04 -4.01 -12.38
CA LYS A 171 17.59 -2.78 -12.96
C LYS A 171 16.47 -1.85 -13.40
N CYS A 172 15.73 -1.32 -12.42
CA CYS A 172 14.52 -0.54 -12.64
C CYS A 172 14.34 0.57 -11.62
N GLU A 173 13.60 1.61 -12.00
CA GLU A 173 13.23 2.71 -11.13
C GLU A 173 11.83 2.52 -10.55
N TYR A 174 11.56 3.14 -9.39
CA TYR A 174 10.25 3.04 -8.73
C TYR A 174 9.09 3.45 -9.64
N LYS A 175 9.27 4.49 -10.47
CA LYS A 175 8.23 4.98 -11.40
C LYS A 175 7.79 3.94 -12.42
N GLU A 176 8.71 3.06 -12.87
CA GLU A 176 8.39 1.99 -13.81
C GLU A 176 7.51 0.92 -13.13
N VAL A 177 7.77 0.66 -11.85
CA VAL A 177 7.20 -0.45 -11.08
C VAL A 177 5.90 -0.05 -10.36
N GLU A 178 5.83 1.19 -9.89
CA GLU A 178 4.74 1.75 -9.06
C GLU A 178 3.36 1.52 -9.69
N GLY A 179 3.22 1.80 -10.99
CA GLY A 179 1.94 1.74 -11.68
C GLY A 179 1.27 0.38 -11.53
N PHE A 180 2.01 -0.71 -11.76
CA PHE A 180 1.43 -2.04 -11.67
C PHE A 180 1.35 -2.60 -10.25
N LEU A 181 2.28 -2.22 -9.36
CA LEU A 181 2.17 -2.60 -7.95
C LEU A 181 0.93 -1.97 -7.32
N ARG A 182 0.64 -0.72 -7.67
CA ARG A 182 -0.57 0.00 -7.22
C ARG A 182 -1.84 -0.65 -7.77
N ASP A 183 -1.88 -0.99 -9.06
CA ASP A 183 -3.01 -1.70 -9.67
C ASP A 183 -3.30 -3.04 -8.96
N VAL A 184 -2.23 -3.75 -8.58
CA VAL A 184 -2.34 -5.02 -7.85
C VAL A 184 -2.81 -4.77 -6.41
N ALA A 185 -2.24 -3.78 -5.73
CA ALA A 185 -2.59 -3.43 -4.35
C ALA A 185 -4.08 -3.10 -4.21
N MET A 186 -4.66 -2.38 -5.18
CA MET A 186 -6.09 -2.05 -5.19
C MET A 186 -7.02 -3.27 -5.36
N LYS A 187 -6.53 -4.37 -5.92
CA LYS A 187 -7.29 -5.61 -6.13
C LYS A 187 -7.20 -6.58 -4.94
N LEU A 188 -6.39 -6.27 -3.94
CA LEU A 188 -6.25 -7.10 -2.75
C LEU A 188 -7.47 -6.96 -1.83
N PRO A 189 -7.81 -8.01 -1.05
CA PRO A 189 -8.98 -8.00 -0.17
C PRO A 189 -8.82 -7.13 1.09
N PHE A 190 -7.69 -6.44 1.22
CA PHE A 190 -7.36 -5.55 2.33
C PHE A 190 -6.57 -4.36 1.79
N GLN A 191 -6.48 -3.29 2.58
CA GLN A 191 -5.70 -2.11 2.21
C GLN A 191 -4.22 -2.49 2.06
N ALA A 192 -3.63 -2.13 0.92
CA ALA A 192 -2.25 -2.40 0.60
C ALA A 192 -1.67 -1.22 -0.17
N MET A 193 -0.34 -1.11 -0.16
CA MET A 193 0.39 -0.01 -0.76
C MET A 193 1.62 -0.52 -1.51
N ALA A 194 1.91 0.10 -2.65
CA ALA A 194 3.18 -0.07 -3.34
C ALA A 194 4.24 0.71 -2.57
N VAL A 195 5.37 0.06 -2.26
CA VAL A 195 6.42 0.63 -1.42
C VAL A 195 7.77 0.50 -2.09
N SER A 196 8.61 1.52 -1.88
CA SER A 196 10.06 1.44 -2.08
C SER A 196 10.76 1.49 -0.72
N GLN A 197 12.02 1.05 -0.68
CA GLN A 197 12.85 1.17 0.53
C GLN A 197 12.90 2.60 1.05
N GLU A 198 13.08 3.58 0.16
CA GLU A 198 13.11 5.01 0.50
C GLU A 198 11.78 5.49 1.11
N ILE A 199 10.65 5.07 0.55
CA ILE A 199 9.32 5.40 1.07
C ILE A 199 9.15 4.82 2.48
N MET A 200 9.50 3.55 2.68
CA MET A 200 9.40 2.90 3.99
C MET A 200 10.28 3.59 5.05
N ASP A 201 11.51 3.98 4.68
CA ASP A 201 12.42 4.65 5.61
C ASP A 201 11.96 6.09 5.91
N LYS A 202 11.37 6.78 4.93
CA LYS A 202 10.75 8.09 5.14
C LYS A 202 9.55 8.00 6.07
N GLU A 203 8.66 7.03 5.87
CA GLU A 203 7.47 6.82 6.72
C GLU A 203 7.86 6.52 8.17
N LYS A 204 8.89 5.70 8.39
CA LYS A 204 9.42 5.44 9.74
C LYS A 204 9.97 6.70 10.40
N LYS A 205 10.80 7.47 9.68
CA LYS A 205 11.34 8.74 10.17
C LYS A 205 10.22 9.74 10.50
N GLU A 206 9.19 9.79 9.67
CA GLU A 206 8.02 10.65 9.89
C GLU A 206 7.20 10.19 11.09
N GLU A 207 7.01 8.88 11.29
CA GLU A 207 6.37 8.35 12.50
C GLU A 207 7.16 8.71 13.77
N GLU A 208 8.49 8.54 13.77
CA GLU A 208 9.35 8.93 14.89
C GLU A 208 9.32 10.44 15.16
N TRP A 209 9.32 11.25 14.10
CA TRP A 209 9.21 12.71 14.20
C TRP A 209 7.86 13.12 14.78
N ARG A 210 6.76 12.50 14.34
CA ARG A 210 5.41 12.75 14.87
C ARG A 210 5.30 12.35 16.34
N GLU A 211 5.93 11.26 16.75
CA GLU A 211 5.94 10.82 18.14
C GLU A 211 6.72 11.80 19.03
N LYS A 212 7.91 12.25 18.59
CA LYS A 212 8.75 13.20 19.34
C LYS A 212 8.13 14.60 19.44
N ASN A 213 7.47 15.06 18.37
CA ASN A 213 6.89 16.40 18.31
C ASN A 213 5.42 16.45 18.75
N ASN A 214 4.88 15.35 19.24
CA ASN A 214 3.52 15.31 19.74
C ASN A 214 3.37 16.24 20.96
N GLN A 215 2.65 17.34 20.78
CA GLN A 215 2.36 18.32 21.85
C GLN A 215 1.29 17.83 22.83
N ASN A 216 0.53 16.78 22.48
CA ASN A 216 -0.51 16.26 23.35
C ASN A 216 0.10 15.42 24.48
N TYR A 217 -0.01 15.92 25.71
CA TYR A 217 0.41 15.23 26.93
C TYR A 217 -0.31 13.89 27.15
N TYR A 218 -1.58 13.80 26.74
CA TYR A 218 -2.41 12.59 26.91
C TYR A 218 -2.23 11.65 25.73
N THR A 219 -1.06 11.02 25.65
CA THR A 219 -0.82 9.96 24.66
C THR A 219 -1.67 8.72 24.98
N MET A 220 -2.03 7.95 23.95
CA MET A 220 -2.77 6.69 24.14
C MET A 220 -2.05 5.76 25.13
N LYS A 221 -0.72 5.69 25.03
CA LYS A 221 0.13 4.95 25.97
C LYS A 221 -0.03 5.43 27.41
N TYR A 222 0.03 6.75 27.63
CA TYR A 222 -0.12 7.34 28.95
C TYR A 222 -1.51 7.10 29.56
N VAL A 223 -2.57 7.28 28.76
CA VAL A 223 -3.96 7.05 29.17
C VAL A 223 -4.18 5.59 29.61
N MET A 224 -3.66 4.65 28.83
CA MET A 224 -3.75 3.21 29.09
C MET A 224 -2.98 2.77 30.34
N GLN A 225 -1.74 3.26 30.51
CA GLN A 225 -0.87 2.89 31.63
C GLN A 225 -1.43 3.36 32.98
N ASN A 226 -2.00 4.57 33.02
CA ASN A 226 -2.54 5.16 34.24
C ASN A 226 -4.02 4.81 34.48
N ASN A 227 -4.62 3.95 33.65
CA ASN A 227 -6.03 3.58 33.71
C ASN A 227 -6.98 4.80 33.81
N LEU A 228 -6.66 5.88 33.07
CA LEU A 228 -7.46 7.11 33.15
C LEU A 228 -8.89 6.82 32.68
N GLY A 229 -9.87 7.35 33.42
CA GLY A 229 -11.29 7.12 33.14
C GLY A 229 -11.73 5.64 33.26
N GLY A 230 -10.94 4.79 33.92
CA GLY A 230 -11.23 3.36 34.03
C GLY A 230 -11.15 2.62 32.70
N CYS A 231 -10.30 3.08 31.77
CA CYS A 231 -10.19 2.55 30.40
C CYS A 231 -9.95 1.03 30.33
N GLN A 232 -9.25 0.46 31.32
CA GLN A 232 -9.01 -0.98 31.40
C GLN A 232 -10.27 -1.84 31.52
N ARG A 233 -11.41 -1.27 31.92
CA ARG A 233 -12.67 -2.01 32.03
C ARG A 233 -13.31 -2.31 30.67
N TRP A 234 -13.11 -1.44 29.68
CA TRP A 234 -13.79 -1.53 28.38
C TRP A 234 -12.84 -1.77 27.20
N MET A 235 -11.52 -1.65 27.40
CA MET A 235 -10.52 -1.93 26.37
C MET A 235 -10.08 -3.39 26.33
N SER A 236 -9.70 -3.89 25.15
CA SER A 236 -9.15 -5.23 24.98
C SER A 236 -7.70 -5.30 25.46
N PRO A 237 -7.22 -6.43 26.00
CA PRO A 237 -5.79 -6.65 26.27
C PRO A 237 -4.88 -6.43 25.06
N PHE A 238 -5.39 -6.63 23.84
CA PHE A 238 -4.65 -6.36 22.62
C PHE A 238 -4.49 -4.88 22.31
N ASP A 239 -5.43 -4.05 22.76
CA ASP A 239 -5.37 -2.60 22.55
C ASP A 239 -4.25 -2.00 23.41
N PHE A 240 -4.03 -2.56 24.62
CA PHE A 240 -2.87 -2.26 25.45
C PHE A 240 -1.55 -2.69 24.80
N LYS A 241 -1.55 -3.85 24.14
CA LYS A 241 -0.37 -4.36 23.43
C LYS A 241 0.01 -3.49 22.24
N PHE A 242 -0.99 -2.95 21.55
CA PHE A 242 -0.83 -2.26 20.26
C PHE A 242 -1.09 -0.77 20.32
N LEU A 243 -1.31 -0.22 21.52
CA LEU A 243 -1.55 1.18 21.79
C LEU A 243 -2.65 1.79 20.89
N GLY A 244 -3.70 1.01 20.61
CA GLY A 244 -4.83 1.44 19.77
C GLY A 244 -4.50 1.64 18.27
N LYS A 245 -3.28 1.33 17.80
CA LYS A 245 -2.90 1.46 16.37
C LYS A 245 -3.55 0.40 15.48
N TYR A 246 -3.90 -0.75 16.05
CA TYR A 246 -4.48 -1.88 15.34
C TYR A 246 -5.78 -2.31 16.01
N LEU A 247 -6.90 -2.14 15.31
CA LEU A 247 -8.23 -2.56 15.76
C LEU A 247 -8.49 -4.03 15.38
#